data_AF-A0A9J7DDT2-F1
#
_entry.id   AF-A0A9J7DDT2-F1
#
_cell.length_a   1.000
_cell.length_b   1.000
_cell.length_c   1.000
_cell.angle_alpha   90.00
_cell.angle_beta   90.00
_cell.angle_gamma   90.00
#
_symmetry.space_group_name_H-M   'P 1'
#
loop_
_entity.id
_entity.type
_entity.pdbx_description
1 polymer ?
#
loop_
_entity_poly.entity_id
_entity_poly.type
_entity_poly.pdbx_seq_one_letter_code
_entity_poly.pdbx_strand_id
1 'polypeptide(L)'
;MASALENFVNSVRSLSSSGAFEDLATQLLDSTEILSKNWNILDNVLETLDVQQHSLGVLYVLLAKFNSLQSSNADVQVLLKSVKDFIQQCNTYQVRLAAHAYYELCHQFTNVMVGQPRCILGLTTLSAAIDKIRTSDTQLTPIHADLCQLSLKSKCFRVALKYLDVDITTISTGAETRGQNQTVKDTTNNDAKYFLLYYYYGGMIYTAMKNYERALYFFEVCISTPAMAMSYIMLEAYKKFILVSLILHGKIQPIPKYASQVISRFMKPIAQVYHNLAVAYATTSSEEVRNCISKYSETFVRDNNMGLAKQVATSLYKKNIQRLTKTFLTLSLTDVASRVQLPSAAVAEKYIFNMIKSGEIYATINQRDGMVVFKDDPEKYNSNKMFLNIQEDMEHVMGLVKQINKMEEDIILNPIYIKKAVGNADDDLASQNAKSFAGDPID
;
A
#
# COMPACT_ATOMS: atom_id res chain seq x y z
N MET A 1 22.38 37.05 15.61
CA MET A 1 21.56 35.82 15.67
C MET A 1 20.07 36.11 15.49
N ALA A 2 19.47 37.08 16.20
CA ALA A 2 18.09 37.54 15.93
C ALA A 2 17.88 38.11 14.50
N SER A 3 18.87 38.83 13.96
CA SER A 3 18.77 39.43 12.61
C SER A 3 18.59 38.42 11.47
N ALA A 4 19.11 37.20 11.59
CA ALA A 4 18.98 36.18 10.55
C ALA A 4 17.55 35.61 10.48
N LEU A 5 16.88 35.47 11.62
CA LEU A 5 15.48 35.05 11.71
C LEU A 5 14.52 36.17 11.31
N GLU A 6 14.80 37.41 11.68
CA GLU A 6 14.03 38.58 11.21
C GLU A 6 14.13 38.74 9.70
N ASN A 7 15.33 38.54 9.13
CA ASN A 7 15.53 38.51 7.68
C ASN A 7 14.75 37.37 7.03
N PHE A 8 14.73 36.18 7.65
CA PHE A 8 13.91 35.05 7.17
C PHE A 8 12.41 35.40 7.14
N VAL A 9 11.86 35.94 8.23
CA VAL A 9 10.45 36.33 8.32
C VAL A 9 10.11 37.43 7.31
N ASN A 10 11.00 38.41 7.14
CA ASN A 10 10.82 39.50 6.18
C ASN A 10 10.90 39.01 4.73
N SER A 11 11.81 38.07 4.41
CA SER A 11 11.88 37.44 3.10
C SER A 11 10.63 36.61 2.81
N VAL A 12 10.14 35.83 3.77
CA VAL A 12 8.90 35.04 3.62
C VAL A 12 7.69 35.94 3.39
N ARG A 13 7.57 37.06 4.11
CA ARG A 13 6.48 38.03 3.92
C ARG A 13 6.58 38.76 2.58
N SER A 14 7.77 39.21 2.21
CA SER A 14 8.03 39.92 0.94
C SER A 14 7.73 39.02 -0.26
N LEU A 15 8.30 37.81 -0.29
CA LEU A 15 8.14 36.86 -1.39
C LEU A 15 6.74 36.25 -1.45
N SER A 16 6.06 36.10 -0.31
CA SER A 16 4.65 35.69 -0.32
C SER A 16 3.75 36.80 -0.88
N SER A 17 4.02 38.06 -0.54
CA SER A 17 3.28 39.20 -1.09
C SER A 17 3.54 39.45 -2.58
N SER A 18 4.71 39.07 -3.10
CA SER A 18 5.05 39.19 -4.52
C SER A 18 4.58 38.00 -5.36
N GLY A 19 4.11 36.90 -4.75
CA GLY A 19 3.65 35.70 -5.44
C GLY A 19 4.78 34.81 -6.01
N ALA A 20 6.04 35.11 -5.72
CA ALA A 20 7.21 34.36 -6.20
C ALA A 20 7.47 33.13 -5.31
N PHE A 21 6.55 32.18 -5.33
CA PHE A 21 6.58 31.02 -4.42
C PHE A 21 7.64 29.97 -4.76
N GLU A 22 8.12 29.90 -6.00
CA GLU A 22 9.20 28.99 -6.42
C GLU A 22 10.56 29.44 -5.88
N ASP A 23 10.86 30.74 -5.97
CA ASP A 23 12.04 31.36 -5.36
C ASP A 23 12.01 31.24 -3.83
N LEU A 24 10.80 31.33 -3.24
CA LEU A 24 10.60 31.12 -1.82
C LEU A 24 10.96 29.66 -1.43
N ALA A 25 10.50 28.67 -2.19
CA ALA A 25 10.79 27.25 -1.91
C ALA A 25 12.29 26.92 -1.98
N THR A 26 13.02 27.52 -2.92
CA THR A 26 14.48 27.35 -3.04
C THR A 26 15.23 28.02 -1.89
N GLN A 27 14.91 29.27 -1.55
CA GLN A 27 15.53 29.97 -0.42
C GLN A 27 15.25 29.30 0.93
N LEU A 28 14.08 28.69 1.08
CA LEU A 28 13.73 28.00 2.32
C LEU A 28 14.53 26.71 2.53
N LEU A 29 14.94 26.02 1.47
CA LEU A 29 15.82 24.85 1.58
C LEU A 29 17.17 25.22 2.21
N ASP A 30 17.76 26.35 1.80
CA ASP A 30 19.04 26.83 2.33
C ASP A 30 18.92 27.36 3.77
N SER A 31 17.73 27.84 4.16
CA SER A 31 17.48 28.38 5.50
C SER A 31 17.28 27.33 6.61
N THR A 32 17.18 26.04 6.25
CA THR A 32 16.89 24.93 7.18
C THR A 32 17.90 24.83 8.34
N GLU A 33 19.18 25.10 8.07
CA GLU A 33 20.24 25.10 9.10
C GLU A 33 20.16 26.28 10.07
N ILE A 34 19.59 27.41 9.63
CA ILE A 34 19.44 28.61 10.45
C ILE A 34 18.25 28.43 11.40
N LEU A 35 17.19 27.77 10.95
CA LEU A 35 16.01 27.45 11.74
C LEU A 35 16.31 26.43 12.83
N SER A 36 17.10 25.39 12.54
CA SER A 36 17.47 24.36 13.54
C SER A 36 18.34 24.91 14.68
N LYS A 37 19.18 25.93 14.41
CA LYS A 37 20.04 26.58 15.41
C LYS A 37 19.30 27.51 16.36
N ASN A 38 18.12 28.01 15.99
CA ASN A 38 17.40 29.04 16.76
C ASN A 38 16.04 28.56 17.30
N TRP A 39 16.00 27.35 17.85
CA TRP A 39 14.77 26.65 18.28
C TRP A 39 13.89 27.45 19.27
N ASN A 40 14.50 28.11 20.27
CA ASN A 40 13.79 28.81 21.35
C ASN A 40 12.92 29.99 20.88
N ILE A 41 13.16 30.54 19.68
CA ILE A 41 12.49 31.75 19.17
C ILE A 41 11.44 31.37 18.12
N LEU A 42 11.37 30.09 17.71
CA LEU A 42 10.47 29.63 16.65
C LEU A 42 8.99 29.72 17.02
N ASP A 43 8.62 29.67 18.31
CA ASP A 43 7.24 29.94 18.76
C ASP A 43 6.81 31.39 18.44
N ASN A 44 7.66 32.36 18.75
CA ASN A 44 7.40 33.77 18.43
C ASN A 44 7.31 33.99 16.91
N VAL A 45 8.12 33.27 16.13
CA VAL A 45 8.06 33.33 14.66
C VAL A 45 6.74 32.77 14.12
N LEU A 46 6.22 31.68 14.69
CA LEU A 46 4.92 31.12 14.31
C LEU A 46 3.76 32.07 14.65
N GLU A 47 3.82 32.78 15.77
CA GLU A 47 2.79 33.78 16.12
C GLU A 47 2.77 34.98 15.15
N THR A 48 3.92 35.31 14.54
CA THR A 48 4.03 36.42 13.59
C THR A 48 3.62 36.05 12.16
N LEU A 49 3.50 34.77 11.83
CA LEU A 49 3.24 34.30 10.47
C LEU A 49 1.79 33.82 10.33
N ASP A 50 1.06 34.39 9.37
CA ASP A 50 -0.26 33.86 8.99
C ASP A 50 -0.10 32.53 8.24
N VAL A 51 -0.81 31.50 8.72
CA VAL A 51 -0.81 30.15 8.17
C VAL A 51 -1.34 30.11 6.73
N GLN A 52 -2.30 30.96 6.37
CA GLN A 52 -2.89 30.95 5.01
C GLN A 52 -1.99 31.62 3.97
N GLN A 53 -1.34 32.72 4.35
CA GLN A 53 -0.48 33.49 3.46
C GLN A 53 0.96 32.96 3.44
N HIS A 54 1.47 32.39 4.53
CA HIS A 54 2.86 31.95 4.66
C HIS A 54 2.97 30.46 4.97
N SER A 55 2.08 29.64 4.40
CA SER A 55 2.03 28.19 4.65
C SER A 55 3.39 27.51 4.45
N LEU A 56 4.15 27.96 3.44
CA LEU A 56 5.45 27.41 3.14
C LEU A 56 6.50 27.73 4.23
N GLY A 57 6.55 28.97 4.70
CA GLY A 57 7.44 29.35 5.81
C GLY A 57 7.09 28.63 7.12
N VAL A 58 5.79 28.51 7.42
CA VAL A 58 5.30 27.76 8.60
C VAL A 58 5.65 26.28 8.51
N LEU A 59 5.58 25.66 7.34
CA LEU A 59 5.97 24.26 7.11
C LEU A 59 7.43 23.99 7.49
N TYR A 60 8.37 24.82 7.02
CA TYR A 60 9.79 24.65 7.32
C TYR A 60 10.12 24.97 8.79
N VAL A 61 9.43 25.92 9.41
CA VAL A 61 9.55 26.18 10.85
C VAL A 61 9.06 25.00 11.68
N LEU A 62 7.91 24.40 11.33
CA LEU A 62 7.40 23.19 12.00
C LEU A 62 8.35 22.01 11.82
N LEU A 63 8.88 21.78 10.62
CA LEU A 63 9.90 20.75 10.35
C LEU A 63 11.13 20.92 11.24
N ALA A 64 11.65 22.15 11.35
CA ALA A 64 12.79 22.45 12.22
C ALA A 64 12.48 22.12 13.69
N LYS A 65 11.25 22.39 14.15
CA LYS A 65 10.82 22.02 15.51
C LYS A 65 10.77 20.50 15.74
N PHE A 66 10.31 19.72 14.77
CA PHE A 66 10.29 18.25 14.87
C PHE A 66 11.71 17.66 14.90
N ASN A 67 12.61 18.18 14.09
CA ASN A 67 14.00 17.70 14.05
C ASN A 67 14.74 17.97 15.37
N SER A 68 14.44 19.07 16.05
CA SER A 68 15.04 19.44 17.34
C SER A 68 14.29 18.87 18.56
N LEU A 69 13.22 18.08 18.37
CA LEU A 69 12.38 17.55 19.45
C LEU A 69 13.15 16.63 20.43
N GLN A 70 14.22 15.98 19.97
CA GLN A 70 15.06 15.11 20.81
C GLN A 70 15.93 15.90 21.82
N SER A 71 16.12 17.20 21.62
CA SER A 71 17.05 18.02 22.40
C SER A 71 16.37 18.87 23.48
N SER A 72 15.03 18.87 23.57
CA SER A 72 14.30 19.77 24.46
C SER A 72 13.05 19.10 25.07
N ASN A 73 12.73 19.45 26.32
CA ASN A 73 11.48 19.10 27.02
C ASN A 73 10.29 19.89 26.46
N ALA A 74 10.11 19.89 25.14
CA ALA A 74 9.01 20.59 24.50
C ALA A 74 7.69 19.87 24.78
N ASP A 75 6.61 20.64 24.99
CA ASP A 75 5.26 20.09 25.09
C ASP A 75 4.85 19.50 23.75
N VAL A 76 5.11 18.20 23.58
CA VAL A 76 4.77 17.41 22.39
C VAL A 76 3.30 17.62 22.01
N GLN A 77 2.40 17.77 22.99
CA GLN A 77 0.98 18.02 22.76
C GLN A 77 0.70 19.37 22.06
N VAL A 78 1.44 20.42 22.41
CA VAL A 78 1.28 21.75 21.78
C VAL A 78 1.75 21.67 20.33
N LEU A 79 2.91 21.05 20.07
CA LEU A 79 3.42 20.90 18.71
C LEU A 79 2.47 20.09 17.81
N LEU A 80 1.90 19.00 18.33
CA LEU A 80 0.93 18.18 17.58
C LEU A 80 -0.35 18.94 17.27
N LYS A 81 -0.79 19.82 18.19
CA LYS A 81 -1.92 20.72 17.94
C LYS A 81 -1.58 21.74 16.85
N SER A 82 -0.40 22.35 16.91
CA SER A 82 0.07 23.29 15.88
C SER A 82 0.13 22.65 14.49
N VAL A 83 0.57 21.39 14.38
CA VAL A 83 0.54 20.64 13.10
C VAL A 83 -0.89 20.38 12.63
N LYS A 84 -1.79 20.01 13.53
CA LYS A 84 -3.20 19.80 13.19
C LYS A 84 -3.83 21.09 12.67
N ASP A 85 -3.61 22.20 13.36
CA ASP A 85 -4.15 23.51 12.99
C ASP A 85 -3.55 23.97 11.64
N PHE A 86 -2.24 23.74 11.44
CA PHE A 86 -1.56 23.97 10.15
C PHE A 86 -2.19 23.15 9.02
N ILE A 87 -2.34 21.84 9.18
CA ILE A 87 -2.93 20.97 8.15
C ILE A 87 -4.36 21.39 7.82
N GLN A 88 -5.13 21.90 8.80
CA GLN A 88 -6.49 22.38 8.53
C GLN A 88 -6.52 23.71 7.77
N GLN A 89 -5.61 24.63 8.06
CA GLN A 89 -5.65 26.00 7.54
C GLN A 89 -4.68 26.28 6.38
N CYS A 90 -3.73 25.40 6.09
CA CYS A 90 -2.72 25.63 5.05
C CYS A 90 -3.29 25.78 3.64
N ASN A 91 -2.62 26.60 2.83
CA ASN A 91 -2.90 26.82 1.42
C ASN A 91 -2.31 25.68 0.57
N THR A 92 -3.20 25.00 -0.15
CA THR A 92 -2.87 23.84 -0.99
C THR A 92 -1.86 24.16 -2.09
N TYR A 93 -1.91 25.36 -2.70
CA TYR A 93 -1.01 25.72 -3.80
C TYR A 93 0.45 25.81 -3.32
N GLN A 94 0.69 26.53 -2.23
CA GLN A 94 2.03 26.67 -1.65
C GLN A 94 2.60 25.34 -1.15
N VAL A 95 1.76 24.52 -0.52
CA VAL A 95 2.19 23.20 0.00
C VAL A 95 2.56 22.25 -1.14
N ARG A 96 1.84 22.32 -2.27
CA ARG A 96 2.18 21.51 -3.46
C ARG A 96 3.54 21.87 -4.05
N LEU A 97 3.98 23.13 -3.98
CA LEU A 97 5.31 23.53 -4.45
C LEU A 97 6.45 22.91 -3.64
N ALA A 98 6.21 22.55 -2.37
CA ALA A 98 7.17 21.85 -1.52
C ALA A 98 6.58 20.56 -0.94
N ALA A 99 6.01 19.71 -1.81
CA ALA A 99 5.40 18.44 -1.42
C ALA A 99 6.35 17.55 -0.59
N HIS A 100 7.64 17.53 -0.90
CA HIS A 100 8.63 16.76 -0.14
C HIS A 100 8.74 17.20 1.33
N ALA A 101 8.79 18.50 1.60
CA ALA A 101 8.83 19.04 2.96
C ALA A 101 7.54 18.69 3.71
N TYR A 102 6.40 18.71 3.01
CA TYR A 102 5.11 18.31 3.56
C TYR A 102 5.05 16.82 3.92
N TYR A 103 5.56 15.94 3.05
CA TYR A 103 5.67 14.52 3.32
C TYR A 103 6.56 14.24 4.53
N GLU A 104 7.74 14.88 4.60
CA GLU A 104 8.63 14.74 5.74
C GLU A 104 7.97 15.17 7.06
N LEU A 105 7.21 16.27 7.06
CA LEU A 105 6.47 16.71 8.25
C LEU A 105 5.47 15.65 8.70
N CYS A 106 4.74 15.06 7.75
CA CYS A 106 3.77 14.00 8.03
C CYS A 106 4.45 12.72 8.55
N HIS A 107 5.61 12.35 8.01
CA HIS A 107 6.40 11.22 8.48
C HIS A 107 6.89 11.43 9.92
N GLN A 108 7.44 12.61 10.22
CA GLN A 108 7.88 12.96 11.58
C GLN A 108 6.71 13.00 12.57
N PHE A 109 5.58 13.61 12.16
CA PHE A 109 4.34 13.61 12.95
C PHE A 109 3.89 12.18 13.25
N THR A 110 3.95 11.28 12.27
CA THR A 110 3.58 9.87 12.41
C THR A 110 4.52 9.15 13.38
N ASN A 111 5.83 9.33 13.26
CA ASN A 111 6.81 8.72 14.16
C ASN A 111 6.57 9.12 15.63
N VAL A 112 6.26 10.39 15.88
CA VAL A 112 5.91 10.87 17.23
C VAL A 112 4.58 10.30 17.69
N MET A 113 3.57 10.25 16.81
CA MET A 113 2.25 9.68 17.11
C MET A 113 2.29 8.19 17.46
N VAL A 114 3.15 7.40 16.81
CA VAL A 114 3.29 5.96 17.06
C VAL A 114 3.73 5.67 18.51
N GLY A 115 4.51 6.58 19.11
CA GLY A 115 4.95 6.48 20.51
C GLY A 115 3.92 6.94 21.54
N GLN A 116 2.86 7.64 21.13
CA GLN A 116 1.86 8.23 22.03
C GLN A 116 0.66 7.29 22.25
N PRO A 117 0.02 7.31 23.43
CA PRO A 117 -1.15 6.46 23.71
C PRO A 117 -2.41 6.87 22.91
N ARG A 118 -2.46 8.09 22.36
CA ARG A 118 -3.60 8.65 21.62
C ARG A 118 -3.39 8.68 20.10
N CYS A 119 -2.85 7.62 19.49
CA CYS A 119 -2.61 7.53 18.04
C CYS A 119 -3.85 7.81 17.17
N ILE A 120 -5.06 7.58 17.69
CA ILE A 120 -6.33 7.72 16.95
C ILE A 120 -6.54 9.15 16.43
N LEU A 121 -6.13 10.16 17.20
CA LEU A 121 -6.28 11.57 16.81
C LEU A 121 -5.42 11.92 15.57
N GLY A 122 -4.31 11.21 15.38
CA GLY A 122 -3.46 11.38 14.20
C GLY A 122 -4.12 10.93 12.90
N LEU A 123 -5.04 9.96 12.95
CA LEU A 123 -5.70 9.43 11.74
C LEU A 123 -6.52 10.48 11.01
N THR A 124 -7.30 11.29 11.74
CA THR A 124 -8.10 12.36 11.14
C THR A 124 -7.23 13.47 10.57
N THR A 125 -6.09 13.74 11.21
CA THR A 125 -5.14 14.75 10.77
C THR A 125 -4.42 14.30 9.49
N LEU A 126 -3.95 13.06 9.42
CA LEU A 126 -3.32 12.51 8.21
C LEU A 126 -4.31 12.34 7.05
N SER A 127 -5.56 11.95 7.33
CA SER A 127 -6.62 11.91 6.32
C SER A 127 -6.84 13.29 5.69
N ALA A 128 -6.95 14.34 6.51
CA ALA A 128 -7.04 15.71 6.00
C ALA A 128 -5.78 16.15 5.22
N ALA A 129 -4.60 15.68 5.63
CA ALA A 129 -3.35 15.97 4.93
C ALA A 129 -3.32 15.35 3.52
N ILE A 130 -3.76 14.09 3.41
CA ILE A 130 -3.87 13.37 2.13
C ILE A 130 -4.86 14.10 1.21
N ASP A 131 -6.03 14.45 1.73
CA ASP A 131 -7.09 15.10 0.94
C ASP A 131 -6.66 16.48 0.39
N LYS A 132 -5.77 17.18 1.11
CA LYS A 132 -5.23 18.47 0.65
C LYS A 132 -4.20 18.33 -0.46
N ILE A 133 -3.26 17.39 -0.31
CA ILE A 133 -2.14 17.32 -1.25
C ILE A 133 -2.51 16.62 -2.55
N ARG A 134 -3.40 15.61 -2.50
CA ARG A 134 -3.79 14.84 -3.68
C ARG A 134 -4.50 15.72 -4.71
N THR A 135 -4.19 15.51 -5.98
CA THR A 135 -4.88 16.17 -7.11
C THR A 135 -6.03 15.33 -7.65
N SER A 136 -5.95 14.02 -7.47
CA SER A 136 -6.98 13.04 -7.86
C SER A 136 -7.15 12.00 -6.77
N ASP A 137 -8.33 11.36 -6.74
CA ASP A 137 -8.64 10.33 -5.74
C ASP A 137 -7.82 9.06 -5.91
N THR A 138 -7.29 8.81 -7.11
CA THR A 138 -6.48 7.63 -7.46
C THR A 138 -4.97 7.87 -7.33
N GLN A 139 -4.55 9.00 -6.75
CA GLN A 139 -3.15 9.34 -6.55
C GLN A 139 -2.63 8.81 -5.21
N LEU A 140 -1.63 7.94 -5.26
CA LEU A 140 -0.90 7.48 -4.09
C LEU A 140 0.15 8.49 -3.68
N THR A 141 0.15 8.83 -2.39
CA THR A 141 1.16 9.69 -1.76
C THR A 141 1.85 8.92 -0.63
N PRO A 142 3.10 9.26 -0.26
CA PRO A 142 3.81 8.60 0.83
C PRO A 142 3.05 8.60 2.18
N ILE A 143 2.23 9.63 2.42
CA ILE A 143 1.40 9.79 3.63
C ILE A 143 0.38 8.65 3.78
N HIS A 144 -0.03 7.99 2.68
CA HIS A 144 -0.93 6.85 2.77
C HIS A 144 -0.32 5.68 3.55
N ALA A 145 1.00 5.46 3.45
CA ALA A 145 1.70 4.44 4.22
C ALA A 145 1.66 4.74 5.72
N ASP A 146 1.87 6.01 6.09
CA ASP A 146 1.79 6.49 7.47
C ASP A 146 0.38 6.35 8.06
N LEU A 147 -0.65 6.70 7.28
CA LEU A 147 -2.04 6.51 7.68
C LEU A 147 -2.32 5.03 7.97
N CYS A 148 -1.85 4.13 7.11
CA CYS A 148 -1.97 2.70 7.31
C CYS A 148 -1.22 2.24 8.56
N GLN A 149 -0.01 2.75 8.81
CA GLN A 149 0.78 2.45 10.00
C GLN A 149 0.06 2.86 11.29
N LEU A 150 -0.47 4.09 11.36
CA LEU A 150 -1.24 4.55 12.52
C LEU A 150 -2.54 3.74 12.69
N SER A 151 -3.19 3.35 11.59
CA SER A 151 -4.42 2.58 11.65
C SER A 151 -4.19 1.17 12.22
N LEU A 152 -3.06 0.54 11.86
CA LEU A 152 -2.63 -0.74 12.42
C LEU A 152 -2.30 -0.62 13.91
N LYS A 153 -1.60 0.45 14.31
CA LYS A 153 -1.23 0.65 15.71
C LYS A 153 -2.45 0.94 16.60
N SER A 154 -3.37 1.77 16.12
CA SER A 154 -4.61 2.14 16.82
C SER A 154 -5.71 1.08 16.71
N LYS A 155 -5.54 0.05 15.88
CA LYS A 155 -6.53 -0.98 15.55
C LYS A 155 -7.86 -0.40 15.02
N CYS A 156 -7.81 0.78 14.41
CA CYS A 156 -8.97 1.45 13.83
C CYS A 156 -8.79 1.55 12.30
N PHE A 157 -9.44 0.66 11.57
CA PHE A 157 -9.24 0.54 10.11
C PHE A 157 -10.19 1.40 9.28
N ARG A 158 -11.30 1.89 9.86
CA ARG A 158 -12.38 2.59 9.13
C ARG A 158 -11.91 3.81 8.34
N VAL A 159 -10.93 4.56 8.86
CA VAL A 159 -10.40 5.74 8.16
C VAL A 159 -9.51 5.32 6.98
N ALA A 160 -8.66 4.31 7.17
CA ALA A 160 -7.76 3.82 6.14
C ALA A 160 -8.51 3.13 4.99
N LEU A 161 -9.60 2.40 5.28
CA LEU A 161 -10.39 1.70 4.26
C LEU A 161 -10.89 2.62 3.14
N LYS A 162 -11.29 3.86 3.48
CA LYS A 162 -11.71 4.87 2.48
C LYS A 162 -10.69 5.10 1.37
N TYR A 163 -9.40 4.98 1.70
CA TYR A 163 -8.29 5.17 0.76
C TYR A 163 -7.75 3.86 0.20
N LEU A 164 -7.96 2.73 0.88
CA LEU A 164 -7.52 1.41 0.45
C LEU A 164 -8.50 0.75 -0.53
N ASP A 165 -9.78 1.08 -0.45
CA ASP A 165 -10.83 0.53 -1.32
C ASP A 165 -10.79 1.17 -2.72
N VAL A 166 -10.08 2.29 -2.89
CA VAL A 166 -9.87 2.96 -4.18
C VAL A 166 -8.62 2.41 -4.85
N ASP A 167 -8.75 2.00 -6.12
CA ASP A 167 -7.63 1.52 -6.91
C ASP A 167 -6.77 2.69 -7.41
N ILE A 168 -5.49 2.65 -7.03
CA ILE A 168 -4.51 3.69 -7.34
C ILE A 168 -4.03 3.53 -8.78
N THR A 169 -3.96 4.64 -9.51
CA THR A 169 -3.46 4.70 -10.89
C THR A 169 -2.21 5.55 -11.05
N THR A 170 -2.01 6.55 -10.18
CA THR A 170 -0.86 7.47 -10.25
C THR A 170 -0.13 7.49 -8.92
N ILE A 171 1.20 7.67 -8.96
CA ILE A 171 2.04 7.74 -7.76
C ILE A 171 2.66 9.13 -7.74
N SER A 172 2.39 9.91 -6.69
CA SER A 172 3.13 11.15 -6.44
C SER A 172 4.52 10.80 -5.91
N THR A 173 5.54 11.04 -6.71
CA THR A 173 6.93 10.99 -6.23
C THR A 173 7.41 12.39 -5.88
N GLY A 174 8.33 12.52 -4.92
CA GLY A 174 8.92 13.81 -4.59
C GLY A 174 9.73 14.44 -5.75
N ALA A 175 10.02 13.64 -6.78
CA ALA A 175 10.76 14.04 -7.97
C ALA A 175 9.90 14.79 -9.01
N GLU A 176 8.61 14.48 -9.13
CA GLU A 176 7.70 15.17 -10.07
C GLU A 176 7.44 16.64 -9.68
N THR A 177 7.67 16.98 -8.41
CA THR A 177 7.50 18.33 -7.87
C THR A 177 8.79 19.17 -7.91
N ARG A 178 9.95 18.56 -8.23
CA ARG A 178 11.23 19.27 -8.33
C ARG A 178 11.54 19.46 -9.81
N GLY A 179 11.53 20.70 -10.29
CA GLY A 179 12.12 21.03 -11.58
C GLY A 179 13.56 20.49 -11.62
N GLN A 180 13.81 19.57 -12.56
CA GLN A 180 15.01 18.87 -13.08
C GLN A 180 16.43 19.02 -12.47
N ASN A 181 16.71 19.84 -11.46
CA ASN A 181 18.05 20.23 -11.07
C ASN A 181 18.33 20.00 -9.57
N GLN A 182 18.46 18.74 -9.13
CA GLN A 182 19.41 18.33 -8.08
C GLN A 182 19.41 16.81 -7.86
N THR A 183 20.54 16.31 -7.37
CA THR A 183 20.99 14.91 -7.35
C THR A 183 19.97 13.91 -6.79
N VAL A 184 19.45 13.08 -7.71
CA VAL A 184 18.42 12.03 -7.58
C VAL A 184 18.76 10.86 -6.62
N LYS A 185 19.94 10.84 -5.99
CA LYS A 185 20.47 9.58 -5.42
C LYS A 185 19.95 9.19 -4.03
N ASP A 186 19.64 10.14 -3.14
CA ASP A 186 19.28 9.79 -1.75
C ASP A 186 17.77 9.80 -1.47
N THR A 187 16.97 10.57 -2.22
CA THR A 187 15.52 10.70 -1.98
C THR A 187 14.70 9.56 -2.59
N THR A 188 15.12 9.04 -3.75
CA THR A 188 14.39 8.00 -4.51
C THR A 188 14.22 6.69 -3.73
N ASN A 189 15.14 6.41 -2.79
CA ASN A 189 15.12 5.18 -2.01
C ASN A 189 14.03 5.17 -0.93
N ASN A 190 13.62 6.35 -0.42
CA ASN A 190 12.55 6.47 0.56
C ASN A 190 11.16 6.34 -0.07
N ASP A 191 10.96 6.88 -1.29
CA ASP A 191 9.68 6.81 -2.00
C ASP A 191 9.27 5.34 -2.27
N ALA A 192 10.23 4.51 -2.72
CA ALA A 192 10.00 3.08 -2.92
C ALA A 192 9.66 2.34 -1.61
N LYS A 193 10.27 2.73 -0.49
CA LYS A 193 9.96 2.17 0.83
C LYS A 193 8.51 2.47 1.21
N TYR A 194 8.03 3.71 1.05
CA TYR A 194 6.65 4.07 1.39
C TYR A 194 5.63 3.37 0.50
N PHE A 195 5.94 3.18 -0.79
CA PHE A 195 5.13 2.35 -1.68
C PHE A 195 4.98 0.92 -1.12
N LEU A 196 6.10 0.27 -0.78
CA LEU A 196 6.08 -1.09 -0.21
C LEU A 196 5.33 -1.14 1.13
N LEU A 197 5.52 -0.14 1.99
CA LEU A 197 4.84 -0.06 3.28
C LEU A 197 3.32 0.13 3.12
N TYR A 198 2.88 0.94 2.16
CA TYR A 198 1.46 1.12 1.87
C TYR A 198 0.79 -0.20 1.50
N TYR A 199 1.35 -0.94 0.53
CA TYR A 199 0.77 -2.20 0.10
C TYR A 199 0.88 -3.29 1.18
N TYR A 200 2.01 -3.35 1.90
CA TYR A 200 2.18 -4.32 3.00
C TYR A 200 1.20 -4.06 4.15
N TYR A 201 1.08 -2.81 4.61
CA TYR A 201 0.16 -2.45 5.69
C TYR A 201 -1.30 -2.55 5.25
N GLY A 202 -1.64 -2.15 4.02
CA GLY A 202 -2.95 -2.35 3.42
C GLY A 202 -3.34 -3.83 3.40
N GLY A 203 -2.42 -4.70 2.96
CA GLY A 203 -2.62 -6.15 3.01
C GLY A 203 -2.86 -6.69 4.42
N MET A 204 -2.14 -6.17 5.43
CA MET A 204 -2.37 -6.53 6.84
C MET A 204 -3.74 -6.06 7.35
N ILE A 205 -4.18 -4.86 6.97
CA ILE A 205 -5.50 -4.31 7.35
C ILE A 205 -6.61 -5.18 6.77
N TYR A 206 -6.56 -5.49 5.46
CA TYR A 206 -7.53 -6.37 4.83
C TYR A 206 -7.52 -7.79 5.41
N THR A 207 -6.33 -8.31 5.74
CA THR A 207 -6.20 -9.60 6.43
C THR A 207 -6.87 -9.57 7.80
N ALA A 208 -6.73 -8.49 8.57
CA ALA A 208 -7.40 -8.31 9.86
C ALA A 208 -8.93 -8.24 9.72
N MET A 209 -9.43 -7.65 8.62
CA MET A 209 -10.86 -7.60 8.27
C MET A 209 -11.38 -8.88 7.63
N LYS A 210 -10.52 -9.90 7.42
CA LYS A 210 -10.83 -11.15 6.71
C LYS A 210 -11.29 -10.96 5.25
N ASN A 211 -10.98 -9.80 4.65
CA ASN A 211 -11.12 -9.61 3.21
C ASN A 211 -9.84 -10.16 2.55
N TYR A 212 -9.79 -11.49 2.40
CA TYR A 212 -8.59 -12.17 1.91
C TYR A 212 -8.30 -11.92 0.42
N GLU A 213 -9.32 -11.57 -0.38
CA GLU A 213 -9.18 -11.28 -1.81
C GLU A 213 -8.36 -10.00 -2.03
N ARG A 214 -8.82 -8.89 -1.46
CA ARG A 214 -8.07 -7.62 -1.47
C ARG A 214 -6.71 -7.76 -0.78
N ALA A 215 -6.63 -8.48 0.34
CA ALA A 215 -5.34 -8.70 1.02
C ALA A 215 -4.32 -9.42 0.11
N LEU A 216 -4.76 -10.43 -0.64
CA LEU A 216 -3.90 -11.18 -1.54
C LEU A 216 -3.37 -10.29 -2.67
N TYR A 217 -4.24 -9.49 -3.29
CA TYR A 217 -3.86 -8.51 -4.31
C TYR A 217 -2.80 -7.52 -3.78
N PHE A 218 -3.02 -6.97 -2.58
CA PHE A 218 -2.08 -6.02 -1.97
C PHE A 218 -0.69 -6.65 -1.71
N PHE A 219 -0.66 -7.88 -1.19
CA PHE A 219 0.62 -8.57 -1.02
C PHE A 219 1.28 -8.92 -2.36
N GLU A 220 0.50 -9.29 -3.38
CA GLU A 220 0.99 -9.57 -4.74
C GLU A 220 1.71 -8.35 -5.33
N VAL A 221 1.08 -7.17 -5.27
CA VAL A 221 1.69 -5.90 -5.75
C VAL A 221 2.99 -5.58 -5.01
N CYS A 222 3.00 -5.79 -3.68
CA CYS A 222 4.21 -5.56 -2.88
C CYS A 222 5.37 -6.49 -3.28
N ILE A 223 5.08 -7.73 -3.69
CA ILE A 223 6.08 -8.72 -4.09
C ILE A 223 6.52 -8.50 -5.55
N SER A 224 5.60 -8.09 -6.41
CA SER A 224 5.86 -7.86 -7.84
C SER A 224 6.58 -6.55 -8.14
N THR A 225 6.78 -5.69 -7.12
CA THR A 225 7.51 -4.43 -7.24
C THR A 225 8.95 -4.68 -7.74
N PRO A 226 9.40 -4.01 -8.82
CA PRO A 226 10.76 -4.17 -9.31
C PRO A 226 11.79 -3.77 -8.24
N ALA A 227 12.68 -4.69 -7.90
CA ALA A 227 13.70 -4.48 -6.89
C ALA A 227 15.02 -5.17 -7.27
N MET A 228 16.13 -4.46 -7.12
CA MET A 228 17.49 -5.01 -7.29
C MET A 228 18.00 -5.71 -6.02
N ALA A 229 17.53 -5.25 -4.86
CA ALA A 229 17.86 -5.80 -3.54
C ALA A 229 16.59 -6.25 -2.82
N MET A 230 16.70 -7.28 -1.97
CA MET A 230 15.59 -7.70 -1.12
C MET A 230 15.40 -6.72 0.04
N SER A 231 14.18 -6.24 0.25
CA SER A 231 13.79 -5.59 1.50
C SER A 231 13.08 -6.56 2.45
N TYR A 232 13.21 -6.33 3.76
CA TYR A 232 12.49 -7.09 4.77
C TYR A 232 10.96 -6.96 4.62
N ILE A 233 10.47 -5.82 4.12
CA ILE A 233 9.05 -5.57 3.88
C ILE A 233 8.51 -6.57 2.85
N MET A 234 9.21 -6.73 1.72
CA MET A 234 8.82 -7.69 0.69
C MET A 234 8.89 -9.13 1.20
N LEU A 235 9.88 -9.47 2.03
CA LEU A 235 9.98 -10.81 2.61
C LEU A 235 8.79 -11.12 3.53
N GLU A 236 8.40 -10.19 4.39
CA GLU A 236 7.23 -10.35 5.26
C GLU A 236 5.91 -10.37 4.48
N ALA A 237 5.81 -9.58 3.42
CA ALA A 237 4.68 -9.63 2.48
C ALA A 237 4.60 -11.01 1.80
N TYR A 238 5.73 -11.56 1.36
CA TYR A 238 5.80 -12.87 0.72
C TYR A 238 5.34 -14.01 1.64
N LYS A 239 5.79 -14.01 2.89
CA LYS A 239 5.34 -14.98 3.90
C LYS A 239 3.82 -14.92 4.09
N LYS A 240 3.25 -13.71 4.21
CA LYS A 240 1.80 -13.51 4.37
C LYS A 240 1.01 -13.85 3.11
N PHE A 241 1.55 -13.56 1.93
CA PHE A 241 0.97 -13.98 0.64
C PHE A 241 0.79 -15.50 0.55
N ILE A 242 1.80 -16.28 0.97
CA ILE A 242 1.68 -17.75 1.02
C ILE A 242 0.55 -18.17 1.97
N LEU A 243 0.49 -17.61 3.18
CA LEU A 243 -0.56 -17.98 4.14
C LEU A 243 -1.96 -17.59 3.65
N VAL A 244 -2.13 -16.38 3.13
CA VAL A 244 -3.42 -15.87 2.64
C VAL A 244 -3.88 -16.62 1.40
N SER A 245 -2.97 -16.95 0.47
CA SER A 245 -3.31 -17.77 -0.70
C SER A 245 -3.75 -19.18 -0.32
N LEU A 246 -3.12 -19.80 0.69
CA LEU A 246 -3.59 -21.08 1.26
C LEU A 246 -4.96 -20.97 1.92
N ILE A 247 -5.26 -19.86 2.61
CA ILE A 247 -6.58 -19.64 3.24
C ILE A 247 -7.68 -19.51 2.18
N LEU A 248 -7.46 -18.68 1.15
CA LEU A 248 -8.48 -18.34 0.16
C LEU A 248 -8.63 -19.44 -0.91
N HIS A 249 -7.54 -19.80 -1.57
CA HIS A 249 -7.56 -20.69 -2.73
C HIS A 249 -7.21 -22.14 -2.39
N GLY A 250 -6.59 -22.40 -1.24
CA GLY A 250 -6.09 -23.73 -0.87
C GLY A 250 -4.81 -24.15 -1.61
N LYS A 251 -4.19 -23.22 -2.34
CA LYS A 251 -2.92 -23.39 -3.05
C LYS A 251 -2.21 -22.04 -3.15
N ILE A 252 -0.89 -22.08 -3.31
CA ILE A 252 -0.12 -20.85 -3.59
C ILE A 252 -0.51 -20.34 -4.97
N GLN A 253 -0.92 -19.08 -5.07
CA GLN A 253 -1.18 -18.45 -6.36
C GLN A 253 0.14 -18.19 -7.10
N PRO A 254 0.18 -18.41 -8.43
CA PRO A 254 1.38 -18.18 -9.20
C PRO A 254 1.68 -16.68 -9.21
N ILE A 255 2.92 -16.35 -8.85
CA ILE A 255 3.38 -14.97 -8.91
C ILE A 255 3.55 -14.58 -10.38
N PRO A 256 3.20 -13.34 -10.78
CA PRO A 256 3.37 -12.90 -12.16
C PRO A 256 4.80 -13.05 -12.67
N LYS A 257 4.97 -13.39 -13.95
CA LYS A 257 6.29 -13.65 -14.57
C LYS A 257 7.20 -12.43 -14.58
N TYR A 258 6.64 -11.23 -14.56
CA TYR A 258 7.38 -9.97 -14.53
C TYR A 258 7.95 -9.63 -13.15
N ALA A 259 7.60 -10.39 -12.11
CA ALA A 259 8.08 -10.13 -10.76
C ALA A 259 9.60 -10.33 -10.65
N SER A 260 10.23 -9.60 -9.73
CA SER A 260 11.69 -9.55 -9.62
C SER A 260 12.32 -10.93 -9.36
N GLN A 261 13.47 -11.18 -10.00
CA GLN A 261 14.31 -12.38 -9.79
C GLN A 261 14.78 -12.54 -8.33
N VAL A 262 14.67 -11.49 -7.52
CA VAL A 262 14.96 -11.52 -6.08
C VAL A 262 14.07 -12.53 -5.34
N ILE A 263 12.84 -12.76 -5.80
CA ILE A 263 11.88 -13.66 -5.15
C ILE A 263 12.37 -15.11 -5.23
N SER A 264 12.70 -15.57 -6.44
CA SER A 264 13.12 -16.96 -6.68
C SER A 264 14.49 -17.25 -6.05
N ARG A 265 15.43 -16.30 -6.13
CA ARG A 265 16.80 -16.46 -5.66
C ARG A 265 16.94 -16.36 -4.15
N PHE A 266 16.25 -15.42 -3.51
CA PHE A 266 16.51 -15.11 -2.10
C PHE A 266 15.28 -15.28 -1.20
N MET A 267 14.08 -14.86 -1.62
CA MET A 267 12.90 -14.96 -0.73
C MET A 267 12.43 -16.40 -0.54
N LYS A 268 12.42 -17.20 -1.61
CA LYS A 268 11.97 -18.59 -1.56
C LYS A 268 12.80 -19.46 -0.58
N PRO A 269 14.14 -19.45 -0.60
CA PRO A 269 14.95 -20.18 0.39
C PRO A 269 14.71 -19.72 1.84
N ILE A 270 14.56 -18.42 2.07
CA ILE A 270 14.34 -17.87 3.42
C ILE A 270 12.94 -18.22 3.95
N ALA A 271 11.94 -18.23 3.07
CA ALA A 271 10.56 -18.59 3.39
C ALA A 271 10.26 -20.11 3.26
N GLN A 272 11.28 -20.96 3.26
CA GLN A 272 11.12 -22.42 3.05
C GLN A 272 10.13 -23.05 4.05
N VAL A 273 10.08 -22.57 5.29
CA VAL A 273 9.11 -23.02 6.31
C VAL A 273 7.65 -22.85 5.83
N TYR A 274 7.35 -21.74 5.15
CA TYR A 274 6.03 -21.45 4.62
C TYR A 274 5.70 -22.32 3.39
N HIS A 275 6.70 -22.63 2.57
CA HIS A 275 6.56 -23.59 1.47
C HIS A 275 6.34 -25.02 1.97
N ASN A 276 7.05 -25.45 3.02
CA ASN A 276 6.83 -26.74 3.65
C ASN A 276 5.40 -26.87 4.21
N LEU A 277 4.85 -25.78 4.75
CA LEU A 277 3.45 -25.72 5.16
C LEU A 277 2.50 -25.90 3.96
N ALA A 278 2.79 -25.27 2.82
CA ALA A 278 2.00 -25.45 1.60
C ALA A 278 2.07 -26.88 1.04
N VAL A 279 3.23 -27.54 1.13
CA VAL A 279 3.39 -28.95 0.77
C VAL A 279 2.56 -29.84 1.69
N ALA A 280 2.63 -29.63 3.00
CA ALA A 280 1.77 -30.34 3.96
C ALA A 280 0.27 -30.04 3.74
N TYR A 281 -0.09 -28.84 3.29
CA TYR A 281 -1.47 -28.51 2.95
C TYR A 281 -1.96 -29.30 1.72
N ALA A 282 -1.06 -29.55 0.75
CA ALA A 282 -1.39 -30.30 -0.47
C ALA A 282 -1.71 -31.78 -0.21
N THR A 283 -1.22 -32.38 0.87
CA THR A 283 -1.54 -33.77 1.25
C THR A 283 -2.95 -33.93 1.81
N THR A 284 -3.67 -32.83 2.05
CA THR A 284 -5.03 -32.77 2.61
C THR A 284 -5.21 -33.34 4.02
N SER A 285 -4.12 -33.79 4.66
CA SER A 285 -4.14 -34.34 6.02
C SER A 285 -4.09 -33.23 7.07
N SER A 286 -5.09 -33.19 7.95
CA SER A 286 -5.17 -32.19 9.03
C SER A 286 -4.08 -32.38 10.08
N GLU A 287 -3.63 -33.63 10.28
CA GLU A 287 -2.58 -33.98 11.23
C GLU A 287 -1.23 -33.52 10.74
N GLU A 288 -0.91 -33.72 9.46
CA GLU A 288 0.36 -33.29 8.89
C GLU A 288 0.53 -31.76 8.93
N VAL A 289 -0.54 -31.02 8.60
CA VAL A 289 -0.52 -29.56 8.71
C VAL A 289 -0.34 -29.11 10.16
N ARG A 290 -1.04 -29.72 11.12
CA ARG A 290 -0.86 -29.41 12.55
C ARG A 290 0.54 -29.75 13.04
N ASN A 291 1.09 -30.89 12.66
CA ASN A 291 2.44 -31.31 13.00
C ASN A 291 3.49 -30.37 12.41
N CYS A 292 3.30 -29.92 11.17
CA CYS A 292 4.16 -28.93 10.52
C CYS A 292 4.14 -27.59 11.26
N ILE A 293 2.95 -27.10 11.66
CA ILE A 293 2.80 -25.86 12.43
C ILE A 293 3.47 -25.98 13.81
N SER A 294 3.30 -27.11 14.50
CA SER A 294 3.93 -27.36 15.80
C SER A 294 5.46 -27.41 15.69
N LYS A 295 5.97 -28.12 14.66
CA LYS A 295 7.41 -28.26 14.38
C LYS A 295 8.08 -26.91 14.13
N TYR A 296 7.43 -26.02 13.40
CA TYR A 296 7.99 -24.70 13.06
C TYR A 296 7.38 -23.55 13.88
N SER A 297 6.81 -23.85 15.04
CA SER A 297 6.07 -22.89 15.85
C SER A 297 6.88 -21.66 16.24
N GLU A 298 8.14 -21.85 16.64
CA GLU A 298 9.07 -20.76 16.98
C GLU A 298 9.26 -19.77 15.83
N THR A 299 9.34 -20.27 14.58
CA THR A 299 9.49 -19.40 13.40
C THR A 299 8.24 -18.58 13.15
N PHE A 300 7.05 -19.19 13.27
CA PHE A 300 5.79 -18.47 13.10
C PHE A 300 5.52 -17.45 14.21
N VAL A 301 5.97 -17.72 15.44
CA VAL A 301 5.89 -16.77 16.56
C VAL A 301 6.86 -15.61 16.34
N ARG A 302 8.12 -15.89 15.96
CA ARG A 302 9.12 -14.86 15.65
C ARG A 302 8.65 -13.91 14.55
N ASP A 303 8.02 -14.45 13.51
CA ASP A 303 7.49 -13.67 12.40
C ASP A 303 6.11 -13.02 12.69
N ASN A 304 5.55 -13.20 13.89
CA ASN A 304 4.22 -12.73 14.29
C ASN A 304 3.06 -13.22 13.39
N ASN A 305 3.23 -14.37 12.72
CA ASN A 305 2.27 -14.93 11.77
C ASN A 305 1.54 -16.18 12.29
N MET A 306 1.75 -16.56 13.55
CA MET A 306 1.15 -17.75 14.18
C MET A 306 -0.38 -17.79 14.07
N GLY A 307 -1.06 -16.64 14.21
CA GLY A 307 -2.51 -16.56 14.07
C GLY A 307 -2.99 -16.97 12.67
N LEU A 308 -2.27 -16.55 11.63
CA LEU A 308 -2.56 -16.90 10.24
C LEU A 308 -2.26 -18.37 9.95
N ALA A 309 -1.17 -18.92 10.48
CA ALA A 309 -0.88 -20.35 10.37
C ALA A 309 -1.99 -21.24 10.96
N LYS A 310 -2.57 -20.84 12.10
CA LYS A 310 -3.74 -21.51 12.68
C LYS A 310 -5.00 -21.37 11.80
N GLN A 311 -5.17 -20.22 11.14
CA GLN A 311 -6.26 -20.03 10.17
C GLN A 311 -6.09 -20.93 8.94
N VAL A 312 -4.85 -21.15 8.45
CA VAL A 312 -4.56 -22.13 7.39
C VAL A 312 -5.01 -23.54 7.80
N ALA A 313 -4.69 -24.00 9.01
CA ALA A 313 -5.17 -25.30 9.49
C ALA A 313 -6.70 -25.36 9.54
N THR A 314 -7.36 -24.26 9.89
CA THR A 314 -8.83 -24.17 9.94
C THR A 314 -9.45 -24.15 8.53
N SER A 315 -8.80 -23.46 7.58
CA SER A 315 -9.27 -23.40 6.19
C SER A 315 -9.19 -24.76 5.50
N LEU A 316 -8.27 -25.62 5.91
CA LEU A 316 -8.16 -26.98 5.37
C LEU A 316 -9.44 -27.81 5.64
N TYR A 317 -10.01 -27.73 6.85
CA TYR A 317 -11.27 -28.42 7.14
C TYR A 317 -12.39 -27.95 6.20
N LYS A 318 -12.49 -26.63 5.98
CA LYS A 318 -13.46 -26.06 5.04
C LYS A 318 -13.23 -26.54 3.61
N LYS A 319 -11.97 -26.55 3.14
CA LYS A 319 -11.62 -27.04 1.80
C LYS A 319 -11.90 -28.53 1.63
N ASN A 320 -11.65 -29.34 2.65
CA ASN A 320 -11.97 -30.77 2.62
C ASN A 320 -13.48 -30.99 2.53
N ILE A 321 -14.29 -30.23 3.27
CA ILE A 321 -15.77 -30.26 3.15
C ILE A 321 -16.21 -29.81 1.74
N GLN A 322 -15.65 -28.73 1.18
CA GLN A 322 -15.92 -28.28 -0.19
C GLN A 322 -15.53 -29.33 -1.24
N ARG A 323 -14.57 -30.22 -0.97
CA ARG A 323 -14.25 -31.32 -1.89
C ARG A 323 -15.30 -32.41 -1.85
N LEU A 324 -15.90 -32.67 -0.69
CA LEU A 324 -16.97 -33.65 -0.56
C LEU A 324 -18.22 -33.27 -1.36
N THR A 325 -18.51 -31.97 -1.52
CA THR A 325 -19.65 -31.50 -2.34
C THR A 325 -19.49 -31.84 -3.83
N LYS A 326 -18.26 -32.09 -4.30
CA LYS A 326 -17.99 -32.46 -5.70
C LYS A 326 -18.20 -33.94 -5.98
N THR A 327 -18.13 -34.78 -4.95
CA THR A 327 -18.17 -36.25 -5.10
C THR A 327 -19.44 -36.87 -4.50
N PHE A 328 -20.09 -36.18 -3.55
CA PHE A 328 -21.26 -36.68 -2.84
C PHE A 328 -22.43 -35.71 -2.98
N LEU A 329 -23.61 -36.26 -3.25
CA LEU A 329 -24.88 -35.53 -3.14
C LEU A 329 -25.41 -35.58 -1.70
N THR A 330 -25.36 -36.75 -1.08
CA THR A 330 -25.83 -36.98 0.29
C THR A 330 -24.78 -37.74 1.08
N LEU A 331 -24.45 -37.26 2.29
CA LEU A 331 -23.43 -37.89 3.14
C LEU A 331 -23.83 -37.77 4.62
N SER A 332 -23.56 -38.81 5.41
CA SER A 332 -23.83 -38.77 6.85
C SER A 332 -22.85 -37.83 7.57
N LEU A 333 -23.29 -37.21 8.66
CA LEU A 333 -22.44 -36.32 9.47
C LEU A 333 -21.25 -37.07 10.11
N THR A 334 -21.42 -38.36 10.41
CA THR A 334 -20.36 -39.25 10.91
C THR A 334 -19.29 -39.51 9.85
N ASP A 335 -19.72 -39.69 8.60
CA ASP A 335 -18.83 -39.89 7.46
C ASP A 335 -18.06 -38.63 7.10
N VAL A 336 -18.72 -37.46 7.16
CA VAL A 336 -18.05 -36.17 7.01
C VAL A 336 -16.98 -36.03 8.08
N ALA A 337 -17.32 -36.29 9.35
CA ALA A 337 -16.37 -36.17 10.45
C ALA A 337 -15.16 -37.08 10.25
N SER A 338 -15.38 -38.35 9.89
CA SER A 338 -14.31 -39.32 9.63
C SER A 338 -13.41 -38.90 8.47
N ARG A 339 -13.98 -38.48 7.32
CA ARG A 339 -13.20 -38.10 6.13
C ARG A 339 -12.45 -36.78 6.28
N VAL A 340 -12.98 -35.85 7.07
CA VAL A 340 -12.38 -34.53 7.32
C VAL A 340 -11.47 -34.55 8.56
N GLN A 341 -11.37 -35.68 9.27
CA GLN A 341 -10.61 -35.88 10.50
C GLN A 341 -11.08 -34.95 11.64
N LEU A 342 -12.39 -34.75 11.76
CA LEU A 342 -13.03 -34.03 12.86
C LEU A 342 -13.40 -35.00 14.00
N PRO A 343 -13.39 -34.53 15.26
CA PRO A 343 -13.56 -35.41 16.42
C PRO A 343 -14.99 -35.93 16.59
N SER A 344 -16.00 -35.24 16.06
CA SER A 344 -17.40 -35.66 16.20
C SER A 344 -18.31 -35.14 15.09
N ALA A 345 -19.43 -35.83 14.89
CA ALA A 345 -20.51 -35.42 13.98
C ALA A 345 -21.09 -34.04 14.35
N ALA A 346 -21.20 -33.71 15.64
CA ALA A 346 -21.67 -32.40 16.10
C ALA A 346 -20.72 -31.25 15.70
N VAL A 347 -19.40 -31.50 15.71
CA VAL A 347 -18.42 -30.52 15.22
C VAL A 347 -18.54 -30.35 13.71
N ALA A 348 -18.71 -31.46 12.96
CA ALA A 348 -18.94 -31.41 11.53
C ALA A 348 -20.21 -30.61 11.18
N GLU A 349 -21.32 -30.84 11.90
CA GLU A 349 -22.58 -30.09 11.74
C GLU A 349 -22.35 -28.59 11.94
N LYS A 350 -21.63 -28.21 13.00
CA LYS A 350 -21.31 -26.80 13.28
C LYS A 350 -20.46 -26.16 12.18
N TYR A 351 -19.48 -26.88 11.63
CA TYR A 351 -18.68 -26.38 10.50
C TYR A 351 -19.54 -26.16 9.25
N ILE A 352 -20.36 -27.16 8.89
CA ILE A 352 -21.26 -27.08 7.73
C ILE A 352 -22.26 -25.93 7.91
N PHE A 353 -22.86 -25.79 9.08
CA PHE A 353 -23.78 -24.69 9.38
C PHE A 353 -23.12 -23.31 9.18
N ASN A 354 -21.89 -23.14 9.69
CA ASN A 354 -21.15 -21.89 9.51
C ASN A 354 -20.81 -21.62 8.04
N MET A 355 -20.46 -22.66 7.27
CA MET A 355 -20.15 -22.54 5.84
C MET A 355 -21.40 -22.24 5.00
N ILE A 356 -22.58 -22.76 5.38
CA ILE A 356 -23.86 -22.38 4.77
C ILE A 356 -24.15 -20.90 5.06
N LYS A 357 -23.97 -20.47 6.31
CA LYS A 357 -24.21 -19.07 6.72
C LYS A 357 -23.27 -18.08 6.02
N SER A 358 -22.02 -18.45 5.76
CA SER A 358 -21.07 -17.60 5.03
C SER A 358 -21.19 -17.71 3.51
N GLY A 359 -22.09 -18.53 2.97
CA GLY A 359 -22.25 -18.74 1.53
C GLY A 359 -21.10 -19.52 0.87
N GLU A 360 -20.29 -20.24 1.66
CA GLU A 360 -19.15 -21.02 1.15
C GLU A 360 -19.56 -22.37 0.54
N ILE A 361 -20.72 -22.90 0.95
CA ILE A 361 -21.34 -24.13 0.40
C ILE A 361 -22.86 -23.99 0.40
N TYR A 362 -23.50 -24.67 -0.54
CA TYR A 362 -24.95 -24.85 -0.57
C TYR A 362 -25.27 -26.26 -0.10
N ALA A 363 -25.81 -26.37 1.11
CA ALA A 363 -26.15 -27.66 1.70
C ALA A 363 -27.37 -27.53 2.62
N THR A 364 -28.07 -28.63 2.86
CA THR A 364 -29.17 -28.72 3.81
C THR A 364 -28.90 -29.86 4.79
N ILE A 365 -29.02 -29.57 6.09
CA ILE A 365 -28.77 -30.54 7.15
C ILE A 365 -30.11 -31.15 7.57
N ASN A 366 -30.20 -32.48 7.53
CA ASN A 366 -31.33 -33.23 8.06
C ASN A 366 -30.94 -33.87 9.40
N GLN A 367 -31.37 -33.26 10.49
CA GLN A 367 -31.04 -33.70 11.85
C GLN A 367 -31.72 -35.01 12.25
N ARG A 368 -32.87 -35.35 11.65
CA ARG A 368 -33.58 -36.61 11.98
C ARG A 368 -32.78 -37.82 11.51
N ASP A 369 -32.23 -37.73 10.30
CA ASP A 369 -31.50 -38.82 9.66
C ASP A 369 -29.97 -38.72 9.86
N GLY A 370 -29.48 -37.60 10.42
CA GLY A 370 -28.05 -37.34 10.59
C GLY A 370 -27.30 -37.16 9.27
N MET A 371 -28.00 -36.69 8.22
CA MET A 371 -27.49 -36.60 6.86
C MET A 371 -27.36 -35.15 6.39
N VAL A 372 -26.40 -34.90 5.51
CA VAL A 372 -26.19 -33.63 4.81
C VAL A 372 -26.46 -33.84 3.34
N VAL A 373 -27.34 -33.02 2.78
CA VAL A 373 -27.64 -32.99 1.35
C VAL A 373 -26.94 -31.78 0.75
N PHE A 374 -25.91 -32.01 -0.05
CA PHE A 374 -25.25 -30.97 -0.84
C PHE A 374 -26.13 -30.59 -2.03
N LYS A 375 -26.22 -29.31 -2.31
CA LYS A 375 -27.00 -28.73 -3.41
C LYS A 375 -26.07 -27.92 -4.29
N ASP A 376 -26.49 -27.73 -5.53
CA ASP A 376 -25.85 -26.76 -6.41
C ASP A 376 -26.28 -25.33 -6.05
N ASP A 377 -25.57 -24.36 -6.64
CA ASP A 377 -25.86 -22.94 -6.46
C ASP A 377 -27.34 -22.64 -6.78
N PRO A 378 -28.10 -22.02 -5.86
CA PRO A 378 -29.50 -21.68 -6.10
C PRO A 378 -29.69 -20.61 -7.17
N GLU A 379 -28.63 -19.89 -7.59
CA GLU A 379 -28.70 -18.83 -8.59
C GLU A 379 -28.98 -19.40 -10.00
N LYS A 380 -30.20 -19.15 -10.52
CA LYS A 380 -30.61 -19.54 -11.89
C LYS A 380 -30.38 -18.45 -12.93
N TYR A 381 -29.64 -17.39 -12.59
CA TYR A 381 -29.33 -16.24 -13.46
C TYR A 381 -30.54 -15.50 -14.05
N ASN A 382 -31.74 -15.70 -13.50
CA ASN A 382 -32.99 -15.10 -13.96
C ASN A 382 -33.59 -14.13 -12.93
N SER A 383 -32.84 -13.82 -11.88
CA SER A 383 -33.28 -12.96 -10.79
C SER A 383 -33.04 -11.49 -11.14
N ASN A 384 -33.88 -10.59 -10.63
CA ASN A 384 -33.63 -9.14 -10.74
C ASN A 384 -32.31 -8.74 -10.05
N LYS A 385 -31.88 -9.51 -9.04
CA LYS A 385 -30.57 -9.31 -8.37
C LYS A 385 -29.40 -9.57 -9.32
N MET A 386 -29.45 -10.65 -10.10
CA MET A 386 -28.42 -10.92 -11.11
C MET A 386 -28.38 -9.83 -12.17
N PHE A 387 -29.54 -9.31 -12.60
CA PHE A 387 -29.58 -8.19 -13.54
C PHE A 387 -28.87 -6.94 -12.97
N LEU A 388 -29.15 -6.58 -11.71
CA LEU A 388 -28.47 -5.47 -11.05
C LEU A 388 -26.97 -5.71 -10.89
N ASN A 389 -26.54 -6.92 -10.50
CA ASN A 389 -25.12 -7.26 -10.41
C ASN A 389 -24.40 -7.11 -11.76
N ILE A 390 -25.02 -7.59 -12.85
CA ILE A 390 -24.48 -7.45 -14.22
C ILE A 390 -24.41 -5.98 -14.62
N GLN A 391 -25.42 -5.18 -14.26
CA GLN A 391 -25.41 -3.75 -14.54
C GLN A 391 -24.27 -3.04 -13.80
N GLU A 392 -24.08 -3.32 -12.50
CA GLU A 392 -22.97 -2.77 -11.71
C GLU A 392 -21.61 -3.19 -12.29
N ASP A 393 -21.44 -4.48 -12.65
CA ASP A 393 -20.23 -4.97 -13.30
C ASP A 393 -19.98 -4.29 -14.65
N MET A 394 -21.03 -4.06 -15.45
CA MET A 394 -20.93 -3.34 -16.72
C MET A 394 -20.52 -1.89 -16.51
N GLU A 395 -21.09 -1.19 -15.52
CA GLU A 395 -20.72 0.17 -15.15
C GLU A 395 -19.25 0.25 -14.70
N HIS A 396 -18.78 -0.72 -13.91
CA HIS A 396 -17.36 -0.82 -13.52
C HIS A 396 -16.44 -1.02 -14.73
N VAL A 397 -16.77 -1.95 -15.63
CA VAL A 397 -15.97 -2.20 -16.85
C VAL A 397 -15.97 -0.96 -17.76
N MET A 398 -17.11 -0.30 -17.95
CA MET A 398 -17.19 0.95 -18.71
C MET A 398 -16.34 2.06 -18.08
N GLY A 399 -16.30 2.14 -16.75
CA GLY A 399 -15.41 3.04 -16.02
C GLY A 399 -13.93 2.76 -16.30
N LEU A 400 -13.53 1.49 -16.27
CA LEU A 400 -12.17 1.07 -16.58
C LEU A 400 -11.77 1.40 -18.02
N VAL A 401 -12.66 1.15 -19.00
CA VAL A 401 -12.41 1.49 -20.41
C VAL A 401 -12.18 2.99 -20.59
N LYS A 402 -12.99 3.84 -19.93
CA LYS A 402 -12.79 5.30 -19.96
C LYS A 402 -11.42 5.69 -19.39
N GLN A 403 -10.98 5.04 -18.31
CA GLN A 403 -9.66 5.30 -17.74
C GLN A 403 -8.53 4.87 -18.69
N ILE A 404 -8.65 3.70 -19.32
CA ILE A 404 -7.65 3.22 -20.31
C ILE A 404 -7.55 4.19 -21.48
N ASN A 405 -8.68 4.63 -22.05
CA ASN A 405 -8.68 5.58 -23.16
C ASN A 405 -8.00 6.90 -22.76
N LYS A 406 -8.26 7.40 -21.55
CA LYS A 406 -7.59 8.60 -21.03
C LYS A 406 -6.07 8.40 -20.89
N MET A 407 -5.64 7.25 -20.38
CA MET A 407 -4.22 6.92 -20.28
C MET A 407 -3.56 6.80 -21.66
N GLU A 408 -4.27 6.27 -22.66
CA GLU A 408 -3.81 6.20 -24.04
C GLU A 408 -3.65 7.60 -24.65
N GLU A 409 -4.64 8.49 -24.46
CA GLU A 409 -4.55 9.90 -24.86
C GLU A 409 -3.33 10.59 -24.23
N ASP A 410 -3.12 10.42 -22.93
CA ASP A 410 -1.98 11.00 -22.20
C ASP A 410 -0.63 10.48 -22.74
N ILE A 411 -0.55 9.20 -23.15
CA ILE A 411 0.65 8.60 -23.75
C ILE A 411 0.88 9.17 -25.16
N ILE A 412 -0.16 9.27 -25.98
CA ILE A 412 -0.07 9.78 -27.36
C ILE A 412 0.36 11.26 -27.37
N LEU A 413 -0.11 12.04 -26.40
CA LEU A 413 0.26 13.45 -26.24
C LEU A 413 1.66 13.65 -25.63
N ASN A 414 2.30 12.59 -25.14
CA ASN A 414 3.59 12.71 -24.46
C ASN A 414 4.72 13.05 -25.47
N PRO A 415 5.42 14.18 -25.30
CA PRO A 415 6.43 14.62 -26.26
C PRO A 415 7.61 13.66 -26.39
N ILE A 416 7.94 12.88 -25.35
CA ILE A 416 8.99 11.87 -25.39
C ILE A 416 8.55 10.67 -26.25
N TYR A 417 7.28 10.29 -26.13
CA TYR A 417 6.68 9.24 -26.96
C TYR A 417 6.62 9.67 -28.42
N ILE A 418 6.15 10.90 -28.70
CA ILE A 418 6.11 11.46 -30.05
C ILE A 418 7.51 11.51 -30.68
N LYS A 419 8.53 12.00 -29.95
CA LYS A 419 9.91 12.03 -30.44
C LYS A 419 10.46 10.64 -30.79
N LYS A 420 10.13 9.61 -29.99
CA LYS A 420 10.54 8.23 -30.27
C LYS A 420 9.73 7.57 -31.38
N ALA A 421 8.43 7.87 -31.48
CA ALA A 421 7.51 7.28 -32.45
C ALA A 421 7.71 7.85 -33.87
N VAL A 422 8.05 9.14 -33.98
CA VAL A 422 8.32 9.82 -35.26
C VAL A 422 9.72 9.51 -35.80
N GLY A 423 10.63 8.99 -34.95
CA GLY A 423 12.02 8.73 -35.30
C GLY A 423 12.85 10.02 -35.37
N ASN A 424 14.12 9.95 -34.97
CA ASN A 424 15.09 11.03 -35.21
C ASN A 424 15.25 11.21 -36.73
N ALA A 425 14.49 12.12 -37.34
CA ALA A 425 14.71 12.51 -38.74
C ALA A 425 16.07 13.21 -38.96
N ASP A 426 16.79 13.56 -37.88
CA ASP A 426 18.08 14.27 -37.95
C ASP A 426 19.31 13.35 -37.99
N ASP A 427 19.21 12.05 -37.67
CA ASP A 427 20.36 11.13 -37.73
C ASP A 427 20.61 10.52 -39.12
N ASP A 428 19.61 10.54 -40.02
CA ASP A 428 19.73 9.95 -41.37
C ASP A 428 20.34 10.91 -42.42
N LEU A 429 20.47 12.20 -42.12
CA LEU A 429 21.07 13.21 -43.03
C LEU A 429 22.59 13.38 -42.86
N ALA A 430 23.19 12.86 -41.78
CA ALA A 430 24.64 12.92 -41.55
C ALA A 430 25.43 11.76 -42.17
N SER A 431 24.75 10.72 -42.66
CA SER A 431 25.38 9.48 -43.17
C SER A 431 25.65 9.48 -44.67
N GLN A 432 25.27 10.53 -45.41
CA GLN A 432 25.49 10.64 -46.85
C GLN A 432 26.40 11.82 -47.17
N ASN A 433 27.71 11.69 -46.89
CA ASN A 433 28.74 12.31 -47.71
C ASN A 433 30.13 11.72 -47.43
N ALA A 434 30.88 11.53 -48.52
CA ALA A 434 32.28 11.12 -48.63
C ALA A 434 32.61 9.61 -48.56
N LYS A 435 32.41 8.92 -49.69
CA LYS A 435 33.50 8.11 -50.27
C LYS A 435 33.69 8.50 -51.73
N SER A 436 34.75 9.26 -51.97
CA SER A 436 35.30 9.59 -53.28
C SER A 436 35.71 8.32 -54.01
N PHE A 437 35.14 8.13 -55.19
CA PHE A 437 35.64 7.22 -56.21
C PHE A 437 37.05 7.67 -56.63
N ALA A 438 38.01 6.75 -56.59
CA ALA A 438 39.25 6.82 -57.35
C ALA A 438 39.44 5.48 -58.05
N GLY A 439 39.17 5.45 -59.37
CA GLY A 439 39.88 4.57 -60.30
C GLY A 439 41.34 5.05 -60.39
N ASP A 440 42.34 4.33 -60.85
CA ASP A 440 42.52 3.20 -61.77
C ASP A 440 44.00 2.74 -61.55
N PRO A 441 44.73 1.97 -62.40
CA PRO A 441 44.38 1.00 -63.46
C PRO A 441 45.16 -0.35 -63.35
N ILE A 442 44.65 -1.37 -64.05
CA ILE A 442 45.33 -2.30 -65.00
C ILE A 442 46.79 -2.74 -64.69
N ASP A 443 46.98 -4.03 -64.38
CA ASP A 443 47.42 -5.10 -65.31
C ASP A 443 47.10 -6.49 -64.73
#